data_AF-A0A7H9DRR2-F1
#
_entry.id   AF-A0A7H9DRR2-F1
#
_cell.length_a   1.000
_cell.length_b   1.000
_cell.length_c   1.000
_cell.angle_alpha   90.00
_cell.angle_beta   90.00
_cell.angle_gamma   90.00
#
_symmetry.space_group_name_H-M   'P 1'
#
loop_
_entity.id
_entity.type
_entity.pdbx_description
1 polymer ?
#
loop_
_entity_poly.entity_id
_entity_poly.type
_entity_poly.pdbx_seq_one_letter_code
_entity_poly.pdbx_strand_id
1 'polypeptide(L)'
;MNKEYYQKEYGKRVSKFLIYYNLTEGDLAKLIDSNSTNIRSIINGEVGLNINKMINIASVFGLTYYDFANPKFKLPSKSSLPELTIKIIKERQKKGSIIRDKSNILAIELDRLINEGILNKPITSKNLLSLMNSDAQKKSSTSITNLLRKEPRNALIIQLKQKYGNESIFIEKKYAEKYTNMSTEKLKLLLDSK
;
A
#
# COMPACT_ATOMS: atom_id res chain seq x y z
N MET A 1 25.08 2.67 26.65
CA MET A 1 24.15 2.75 25.49
C MET A 1 24.21 1.42 24.75
N ASN A 2 23.09 0.90 24.28
CA ASN A 2 23.02 -0.39 23.57
C ASN A 2 22.86 -0.18 22.05
N LYS A 3 22.94 -1.27 21.27
CA LYS A 3 22.78 -1.25 19.81
C LYS A 3 21.46 -0.59 19.35
N GLU A 4 20.37 -0.91 20.04
CA GLU A 4 19.03 -0.39 19.73
C GLU A 4 18.95 1.14 19.84
N TYR A 5 19.62 1.71 20.84
CA TYR A 5 19.72 3.16 20.99
C TYR A 5 20.33 3.79 19.73
N TYR A 6 21.46 3.28 19.24
CA TYR A 6 22.12 3.82 18.05
C TYR A 6 21.30 3.61 16.77
N GLN A 7 20.59 2.49 16.66
CA GLN A 7 19.67 2.24 15.53
C GLN A 7 18.53 3.27 15.51
N LYS A 8 17.93 3.57 16.68
CA LYS A 8 16.89 4.59 16.80
C LYS A 8 17.41 5.99 16.50
N GLU A 9 18.60 6.35 16.99
CA GLU A 9 19.20 7.65 16.69
C GLU A 9 19.51 7.83 15.20
N TYR A 10 20.04 6.78 14.54
CA TYR A 10 20.23 6.80 13.10
C TYR A 10 18.89 6.91 12.35
N GLY A 11 17.89 6.13 12.75
CA GLY A 11 16.53 6.20 12.18
C GLY A 11 15.90 7.59 12.29
N LYS A 12 16.07 8.27 13.43
CA LYS A 12 15.66 9.68 13.61
C LYS A 12 16.38 10.61 12.64
N ARG A 13 17.69 10.40 12.38
CA ARG A 13 18.42 11.17 11.37
C ARG A 13 17.83 10.96 9.98
N VAL A 14 17.56 9.71 9.58
CA VAL A 14 16.90 9.42 8.30
C VAL A 14 15.56 10.16 8.19
N SER A 15 14.71 10.05 9.20
CA SER A 15 13.40 10.75 9.23
C SER A 15 13.56 12.26 9.08
N LYS A 16 14.50 12.88 9.83
CA LYS A 16 14.76 14.32 9.78
C LYS A 16 15.16 14.80 8.38
N PHE A 17 16.04 14.08 7.69
CA PHE A 17 16.44 14.42 6.32
C PHE A 17 15.26 14.28 5.34
N LEU A 18 14.50 13.19 5.43
CA LEU A 18 13.35 12.97 4.56
C LEU A 18 12.30 14.08 4.71
N ILE A 19 11.95 14.45 5.94
CA ILE A 19 11.01 15.55 6.22
C ILE A 19 11.53 16.87 5.65
N TYR A 20 12.80 17.20 5.91
CA TYR A 20 13.39 18.47 5.47
C TYR A 20 13.37 18.63 3.93
N TYR A 21 13.60 17.55 3.19
CA TYR A 21 13.58 17.57 1.72
C TYR A 21 12.23 17.17 1.11
N ASN A 22 11.20 16.97 1.91
CA ASN A 22 9.87 16.49 1.49
C ASN A 22 9.93 15.17 0.70
N LEU A 23 10.79 14.24 1.12
CA LEU A 23 10.92 12.88 0.56
C LEU A 23 10.13 11.88 1.40
N THR A 24 9.63 10.82 0.76
CA THR A 24 9.02 9.67 1.46
C THR A 24 10.02 8.54 1.55
N GLU A 25 9.70 7.58 2.42
CA GLU A 25 10.36 6.28 2.50
C GLU A 25 10.47 5.62 1.11
N GLY A 26 9.45 5.78 0.26
CA GLY A 26 9.43 5.22 -1.08
C GLY A 26 10.39 5.89 -2.06
N ASP A 27 10.68 7.17 -1.90
CA ASP A 27 11.66 7.86 -2.75
C ASP A 27 13.08 7.49 -2.34
N LEU A 28 13.35 7.47 -1.02
CA LEU A 28 14.63 6.97 -0.52
C LEU A 28 14.86 5.53 -0.96
N ALA A 29 13.85 4.68 -0.85
CA ALA A 29 13.91 3.30 -1.31
C ALA A 29 14.32 3.20 -2.79
N LYS A 30 13.76 4.03 -3.67
CA LYS A 30 14.15 4.07 -5.09
C LYS A 30 15.59 4.54 -5.30
N LEU A 31 16.05 5.52 -4.52
CA LEU A 31 17.40 6.08 -4.65
C LEU A 31 18.50 5.12 -4.22
N ILE A 32 18.20 4.17 -3.33
CA ILE A 32 19.20 3.24 -2.77
C ILE A 32 18.93 1.77 -3.10
N ASP A 33 18.10 1.52 -4.11
CA ASP A 33 17.64 0.20 -4.53
C ASP A 33 17.15 -0.68 -3.36
N SER A 34 16.06 -0.23 -2.73
CA SER A 34 15.44 -0.89 -1.60
C SER A 34 13.91 -0.81 -1.68
N ASN A 35 13.24 -1.26 -0.62
CA ASN A 35 11.79 -1.17 -0.52
C ASN A 35 11.36 -0.27 0.65
N SER A 36 10.18 0.34 0.55
CA SER A 36 9.68 1.30 1.54
C SER A 36 9.48 0.69 2.94
N THR A 37 9.20 -0.62 3.03
CA THR A 37 9.05 -1.31 4.32
C THR A 37 10.39 -1.35 5.05
N ASN A 38 11.47 -1.70 4.36
CA ASN A 38 12.82 -1.69 4.91
C ASN A 38 13.22 -0.28 5.38
N ILE A 39 12.96 0.75 4.57
CA ILE A 39 13.23 2.13 4.99
C ILE A 39 12.45 2.51 6.25
N ARG A 40 11.19 2.09 6.36
CA ARG A 40 10.39 2.32 7.57
C ARG A 40 10.97 1.61 8.79
N SER A 41 11.35 0.34 8.66
CA SER A 41 11.99 -0.40 9.76
C SER A 41 13.33 0.22 10.16
N ILE A 42 14.10 0.79 9.22
CA ILE A 42 15.31 1.56 9.51
C ILE A 42 14.97 2.81 10.33
N ILE A 43 13.95 3.58 9.92
CA ILE A 43 13.51 4.79 10.63
C ILE A 43 13.07 4.45 12.07
N ASN A 44 12.38 3.32 12.25
CA ASN A 44 11.92 2.85 13.55
C ASN A 44 13.03 2.23 14.40
N GLY A 45 14.22 1.98 13.83
CA GLY A 45 15.33 1.29 14.50
C GLY A 45 15.10 -0.22 14.72
N GLU A 46 14.17 -0.82 13.97
CA GLU A 46 13.79 -2.24 14.10
C GLU A 46 14.79 -3.20 13.44
N VAL A 47 15.64 -2.69 12.54
CA VAL A 47 16.59 -3.50 11.76
C VAL A 47 18.02 -3.04 11.95
N GLY A 48 18.95 -4.01 11.89
CA GLY A 48 20.39 -3.75 11.86
C GLY A 48 20.80 -3.04 10.57
N LEU A 49 21.61 -2.00 10.69
CA LEU A 49 22.25 -1.34 9.55
C LEU A 49 23.69 -1.80 9.45
N ASN A 50 24.07 -2.33 8.29
CA ASN A 50 25.48 -2.49 7.96
C ASN A 50 26.04 -1.17 7.39
N ILE A 51 27.37 -1.06 7.37
CA ILE A 51 28.07 0.15 6.91
C ILE A 51 27.69 0.50 5.46
N ASN A 52 27.57 -0.49 4.57
CA ASN A 52 27.18 -0.27 3.18
C ASN A 52 25.80 0.41 3.07
N LYS A 53 24.83 0.00 3.89
CA LYS A 53 23.49 0.61 3.91
C LYS A 53 23.56 2.06 4.41
N MET A 54 24.39 2.32 5.42
CA MET A 54 24.59 3.67 5.94
C MET A 54 25.25 4.59 4.91
N ILE A 55 26.23 4.08 4.16
CA ILE A 55 26.87 4.80 3.05
C ILE A 55 25.85 5.11 1.95
N ASN A 56 25.05 4.13 1.53
CA ASN A 56 24.05 4.34 0.48
C ASN A 56 22.98 5.37 0.88
N ILE A 57 22.56 5.40 2.15
CA ILE A 57 21.62 6.40 2.64
C ILE A 57 22.29 7.79 2.68
N ALA A 58 23.52 7.89 3.16
CA ALA A 58 24.22 9.16 3.26
C ALA A 58 24.55 9.76 1.88
N SER A 59 24.90 8.92 0.90
CA SER A 59 25.24 9.35 -0.45
C SER A 59 24.07 10.01 -1.17
N VAL A 60 22.82 9.65 -0.86
CA VAL A 60 21.61 10.34 -1.34
C VAL A 60 21.61 11.82 -0.99
N PHE A 61 22.23 12.20 0.12
CA PHE A 61 22.30 13.58 0.58
C PHE A 61 23.67 14.22 0.33
N GLY A 62 24.55 13.55 -0.42
CA GLY A 62 25.91 14.04 -0.70
C GLY A 62 26.81 14.04 0.53
N LEU A 63 26.55 13.16 1.51
CA LEU A 63 27.28 13.11 2.77
C LEU A 63 28.01 11.78 2.93
N THR A 64 29.06 11.80 3.75
CA THR A 64 29.65 10.57 4.30
C THR A 64 28.72 9.96 5.36
N TYR A 65 28.85 8.65 5.62
CA TYR A 65 27.95 7.96 6.55
C TYR A 65 28.06 8.49 7.98
N TYR A 66 29.24 8.95 8.42
CA TYR A 66 29.46 9.48 9.76
C TYR A 66 28.98 10.93 9.91
N ASP A 67 29.11 11.77 8.87
CA ASP A 67 28.51 13.11 8.86
C ASP A 67 26.99 13.02 8.91
N PHE A 68 26.42 12.09 8.15
CA PHE A 68 25.00 11.79 8.19
C PHE A 68 24.56 11.31 9.58
N ALA A 69 25.29 10.37 10.19
CA ALA A 69 24.97 9.83 11.50
C ALA A 69 25.14 10.84 12.65
N ASN A 70 26.01 11.86 12.48
CA ASN A 70 26.29 12.85 13.51
C ASN A 70 25.06 13.74 13.79
N PRO A 71 24.43 13.68 14.98
CA PRO A 71 23.21 14.44 15.27
C PRO A 71 23.41 15.97 15.24
N LYS A 72 24.66 16.44 15.39
CA LYS A 72 25.03 17.86 15.36
C LYS A 72 25.31 18.38 13.95
N PHE A 73 25.46 17.50 12.96
CA PHE A 73 25.74 17.91 11.59
C PHE A 73 24.50 18.55 10.94
N LYS A 74 24.67 19.77 10.42
CA LYS A 74 23.61 20.59 9.85
C LYS A 74 23.07 19.98 8.55
N LEU A 75 21.78 20.20 8.28
CA LEU A 75 21.18 19.75 7.03
C LEU A 75 21.75 20.58 5.86
N PRO A 76 22.27 19.93 4.80
CA PRO A 76 22.84 20.65 3.65
C PRO A 76 21.79 21.46 2.88
N SER A 77 22.21 22.44 2.09
CA SER A 77 21.30 23.16 1.20
C SER A 77 20.79 22.23 0.10
N LYS A 78 19.61 22.53 -0.47
CA LYS A 78 19.08 21.74 -1.59
C LYS A 78 19.99 21.75 -2.82
N SER A 79 20.76 22.84 -3.01
CA SER A 79 21.68 23.00 -4.13
C SER A 79 22.94 22.13 -4.01
N SER A 80 23.30 21.67 -2.82
CA SER A 80 24.46 20.80 -2.61
C SER A 80 24.11 19.30 -2.63
N LEU A 81 22.86 18.96 -2.96
CA LEU A 81 22.43 17.56 -3.06
C LEU A 81 22.86 16.95 -4.41
N PRO A 82 23.03 15.62 -4.48
CA PRO A 82 23.22 14.92 -5.74
C PRO A 82 22.08 15.20 -6.74
N GLU A 83 22.42 15.24 -8.03
CA GLU A 83 21.48 15.57 -9.11
C GLU A 83 20.23 14.68 -9.12
N LEU A 84 20.40 13.38 -8.89
CA LEU A 84 19.31 12.42 -8.85
C LEU A 84 18.32 12.74 -7.73
N THR A 85 18.82 13.11 -6.55
CA THR A 85 18.00 13.53 -5.41
C THR A 85 17.27 14.84 -5.72
N ILE A 86 17.95 15.82 -6.31
CA ILE A 86 17.35 17.08 -6.76
C ILE A 86 16.21 16.82 -7.74
N LYS A 87 16.41 15.93 -8.72
CA LYS A 87 15.40 15.56 -9.72
C LYS A 87 14.15 15.01 -9.05
N ILE A 88 14.29 14.07 -8.12
CA ILE A 88 13.15 13.51 -7.39
C ILE A 88 12.43 14.59 -6.60
N ILE A 89 13.14 15.43 -5.84
CA ILE A 89 12.52 16.54 -5.08
C ILE A 89 11.68 17.43 -6.00
N LYS A 90 12.21 17.81 -7.17
CA LYS A 90 11.48 18.61 -8.17
C LYS A 90 10.25 17.87 -8.70
N GLU A 91 10.34 16.58 -8.98
CA GLU A 91 9.19 15.78 -9.41
C GLU A 91 8.08 15.75 -8.34
N ARG A 92 8.45 15.70 -7.05
CA ARG A 92 7.46 15.74 -5.96
C ARG A 92 6.79 17.09 -5.84
N GLN A 93 7.54 18.18 -6.01
CA GLN A 93 6.98 19.52 -6.03
C GLN A 93 5.93 19.66 -7.16
N LYS A 94 6.18 19.05 -8.32
CA LYS A 94 5.23 19.02 -9.43
C LYS A 94 4.00 18.13 -9.18
N LYS A 95 4.19 16.97 -8.53
CA LYS A 95 3.12 15.99 -8.28
C LYS A 95 2.22 16.33 -7.08
N GLY A 96 2.64 17.26 -6.21
CA GLY A 96 2.00 17.49 -4.91
C GLY A 96 2.26 16.34 -3.93
N SER A 97 1.95 16.55 -2.65
CA SER A 97 2.00 15.48 -1.65
C SER A 97 0.95 14.42 -1.98
N ILE A 98 1.40 13.23 -2.41
CA ILE A 98 0.53 12.06 -2.50
C ILE A 98 0.12 11.70 -1.06
N ILE A 99 -0.99 12.27 -0.62
CA ILE A 99 -1.70 11.79 0.56
C ILE A 99 -2.17 10.40 0.16
N ARG A 100 -1.47 9.35 0.62
CA ARG A 100 -2.02 8.01 0.57
C ARG A 100 -3.32 8.08 1.35
N ASP A 101 -4.42 7.92 0.64
CA ASP A 101 -5.74 7.79 1.20
C ASP A 101 -5.72 6.60 2.17
N LYS A 102 -5.56 6.90 3.46
CA LYS A 102 -5.62 5.92 4.56
C LYS A 102 -7.07 5.59 4.93
N SER A 103 -8.05 6.25 4.31
CA SER A 103 -9.42 5.83 4.48
C SER A 103 -9.51 4.41 3.94
N ASN A 104 -9.87 3.47 4.80
CA ASN A 104 -10.10 2.08 4.43
C ASN A 104 -11.44 1.98 3.67
N ILE A 105 -11.73 2.94 2.79
CA ILE A 105 -13.06 3.23 2.25
C ILE A 105 -13.61 2.04 1.47
N LEU A 106 -12.74 1.33 0.74
CA LEU A 106 -13.12 0.08 0.08
C LEU A 106 -13.52 -0.99 1.08
N ALA A 107 -12.79 -1.15 2.19
CA ALA A 107 -13.11 -2.15 3.19
C ALA A 107 -14.41 -1.80 3.93
N ILE A 108 -14.60 -0.52 4.28
CA ILE A 108 -15.81 -0.01 4.94
C ILE A 108 -17.04 -0.24 4.06
N GLU A 109 -16.98 0.18 2.80
CA GLU A 109 -18.09 -0.03 1.84
C GLU A 109 -18.33 -1.51 1.57
N LEU A 110 -17.27 -2.32 1.49
CA LEU A 110 -17.41 -3.76 1.29
C LEU A 110 -18.09 -4.43 2.49
N ASP A 111 -17.75 -4.05 3.73
CA ASP A 111 -18.40 -4.56 4.94
C ASP A 111 -19.86 -4.11 5.02
N ARG A 112 -20.17 -2.88 4.61
CA ARG A 112 -21.56 -2.41 4.45
C ARG A 112 -22.35 -3.31 3.50
N LEU A 113 -21.83 -3.55 2.29
CA LEU A 113 -22.50 -4.40 1.29
C LEU A 113 -22.65 -5.86 1.75
N ILE A 114 -21.69 -6.39 2.49
CA ILE A 114 -21.81 -7.71 3.12
C ILE A 114 -22.94 -7.71 4.15
N ASN A 115 -22.98 -6.72 5.05
CA ASN A 115 -24.01 -6.61 6.09
C ASN A 115 -25.42 -6.37 5.51
N GLU A 116 -25.53 -5.68 4.39
CA GLU A 116 -26.78 -5.51 3.63
C GLU A 116 -27.22 -6.78 2.89
N GLY A 117 -26.40 -7.84 2.89
CA GLY A 117 -26.71 -9.12 2.25
C GLY A 117 -26.59 -9.10 0.73
N ILE A 118 -25.84 -8.16 0.16
CA ILE A 118 -25.62 -8.09 -1.30
C ILE A 118 -24.92 -9.36 -1.81
N LEU A 119 -24.04 -9.95 -0.98
CA LEU A 119 -23.33 -11.20 -1.28
C LEU A 119 -24.15 -12.47 -0.95
N ASN A 120 -25.44 -12.34 -0.60
CA ASN A 120 -26.34 -13.49 -0.45
C ASN A 120 -26.66 -14.17 -1.79
N LYS A 121 -26.35 -13.49 -2.89
CA LYS A 121 -26.43 -13.99 -4.26
C LYS A 121 -25.07 -13.80 -4.95
N PRO A 122 -24.74 -14.62 -5.96
CA PRO A 122 -23.52 -14.44 -6.74
C PRO A 122 -23.37 -13.00 -7.26
N ILE A 123 -22.16 -12.46 -7.11
CA ILE A 123 -21.81 -11.11 -7.56
C ILE A 123 -20.32 -11.01 -7.94
N THR A 124 -19.97 -10.16 -8.89
CA THR A 124 -18.58 -9.90 -9.25
C THR A 124 -18.01 -8.71 -8.48
N SER A 125 -16.68 -8.60 -8.42
CA SER A 125 -16.02 -7.42 -7.83
C SER A 125 -16.32 -6.11 -8.57
N LYS A 126 -16.64 -6.16 -9.88
CA LYS A 126 -17.06 -4.95 -10.62
C LYS A 126 -18.46 -4.51 -10.22
N ASN A 127 -19.39 -5.44 -10.12
CA ASN A 127 -20.76 -5.13 -9.68
C ASN A 127 -20.78 -4.69 -8.22
N LEU A 128 -19.90 -5.22 -7.37
CA LEU A 128 -19.72 -4.70 -6.01
C LEU A 128 -19.22 -3.26 -6.03
N LEU A 129 -18.21 -2.95 -6.86
CA LEU A 129 -17.66 -1.59 -6.97
C LEU A 129 -18.74 -0.57 -7.36
N SER A 130 -19.61 -0.90 -8.33
CA SER A 130 -20.68 0.00 -8.77
C SER A 130 -21.76 0.27 -7.73
N LEU A 131 -21.86 -0.56 -6.68
CA LEU A 131 -22.78 -0.38 -5.56
C LEU A 131 -22.18 0.40 -4.38
N MET A 132 -20.89 0.74 -4.44
CA MET A 132 -20.22 1.54 -3.41
C MET A 132 -20.45 3.04 -3.63
N ASN A 133 -20.11 3.86 -2.63
CA ASN A 133 -20.11 5.31 -2.77
C ASN A 133 -19.15 5.83 -3.86
N SER A 134 -19.31 7.11 -4.25
CA SER A 134 -18.56 7.72 -5.36
C SER A 134 -17.04 7.78 -5.14
N ASP A 135 -16.57 7.80 -3.89
CA ASP A 135 -15.15 7.81 -3.57
C ASP A 135 -14.52 6.42 -3.66
N ALA A 136 -15.25 5.38 -3.26
CA ALA A 136 -14.86 3.99 -3.42
C ALA A 136 -14.87 3.57 -4.90
N GLN A 137 -15.84 4.05 -5.70
CA GLN A 137 -15.93 3.77 -7.14
C GLN A 137 -14.71 4.22 -7.95
N LYS A 138 -13.95 5.23 -7.48
CA LYS A 138 -12.70 5.68 -8.10
C LYS A 138 -11.55 4.67 -7.97
N LYS A 139 -11.73 3.59 -7.21
CA LYS A 139 -10.70 2.56 -6.96
C LYS A 139 -10.87 1.37 -7.92
N SER A 140 -9.99 0.38 -7.81
CA SER A 140 -9.97 -0.79 -8.70
C SER A 140 -10.77 -1.97 -8.12
N SER A 141 -11.59 -2.61 -8.96
CA SER A 141 -12.29 -3.87 -8.63
C SER A 141 -11.33 -5.01 -8.28
N THR A 142 -10.08 -4.99 -8.76
CA THR A 142 -9.03 -5.93 -8.35
C THR A 142 -8.72 -5.80 -6.84
N SER A 143 -8.82 -4.60 -6.29
CA SER A 143 -8.61 -4.39 -4.85
C SER A 143 -9.72 -5.02 -4.01
N ILE A 144 -10.96 -5.01 -4.51
CA ILE A 144 -12.10 -5.71 -3.88
C ILE A 144 -11.85 -7.22 -3.88
N THR A 145 -11.44 -7.80 -5.01
CA THR A 145 -11.05 -9.22 -5.10
C THR A 145 -9.99 -9.57 -4.05
N ASN A 146 -8.98 -8.73 -3.88
CA ASN A 146 -7.92 -8.94 -2.90
C ASN A 146 -8.44 -8.84 -1.45
N LEU A 147 -9.39 -7.95 -1.17
CA LEU A 147 -9.99 -7.80 0.16
C LEU A 147 -10.89 -8.99 0.52
N LEU A 148 -11.68 -9.51 -0.43
CA LEU A 148 -12.56 -10.65 -0.22
C LEU A 148 -11.80 -11.96 0.04
N ARG A 149 -10.58 -12.08 -0.51
CA ARG A 149 -9.72 -13.25 -0.32
C ARG A 149 -8.90 -13.23 0.98
N LYS A 150 -8.96 -12.15 1.75
CA LYS A 150 -8.20 -11.96 2.99
C LYS A 150 -9.11 -12.04 4.22
N GLU A 151 -8.51 -12.38 5.36
CA GLU A 151 -9.14 -12.24 6.67
C GLU A 151 -9.59 -10.79 6.92
N PRO A 152 -10.74 -10.57 7.57
CA PRO A 152 -11.67 -11.59 8.09
C PRO A 152 -12.71 -12.10 7.06
N ARG A 153 -12.72 -11.56 5.84
CA ARG A 153 -13.84 -11.75 4.90
C ARG A 153 -13.85 -13.13 4.24
N ASN A 154 -12.69 -13.73 3.98
CA ASN A 154 -12.57 -15.12 3.51
C ASN A 154 -13.19 -16.15 4.50
N ALA A 155 -13.39 -15.79 5.77
CA ALA A 155 -14.11 -16.62 6.72
C ALA A 155 -15.61 -16.75 6.35
N LEU A 156 -16.20 -15.70 5.77
CA LEU A 156 -17.62 -15.62 5.42
C LEU A 156 -17.89 -15.75 3.92
N ILE A 157 -16.96 -15.30 3.08
CA ILE A 157 -17.10 -15.21 1.63
C ILE A 157 -16.25 -16.27 0.95
N ILE A 158 -16.79 -16.87 -0.10
CA ILE A 158 -16.03 -17.73 -1.01
C ILE A 158 -16.09 -17.21 -2.44
N GLN A 159 -15.12 -17.64 -3.22
CA GLN A 159 -15.14 -17.53 -4.66
C GLN A 159 -15.69 -18.82 -5.26
N LEU A 160 -16.65 -18.72 -6.18
CA LEU A 160 -17.12 -19.86 -6.95
C LEU A 160 -16.05 -20.32 -7.96
N LYS A 161 -16.13 -21.61 -8.35
CA LYS A 161 -15.23 -22.18 -9.37
C LYS A 161 -15.50 -21.56 -10.75
N GLN A 162 -16.77 -21.31 -11.04
CA GLN A 162 -17.25 -20.66 -12.25
C GLN A 162 -16.82 -19.20 -12.29
N LYS A 163 -16.61 -18.68 -13.50
CA LYS A 163 -16.25 -17.28 -13.76
C LYS A 163 -17.28 -16.62 -14.66
N TYR A 164 -17.43 -15.32 -14.50
CA TYR A 164 -18.21 -14.47 -15.41
C TYR A 164 -17.25 -13.78 -16.37
N GLY A 165 -17.06 -14.36 -17.56
CA GLY A 165 -15.96 -13.97 -18.45
C GLY A 165 -14.62 -14.15 -17.73
N ASN A 166 -13.87 -13.06 -17.55
CA ASN A 166 -12.61 -13.04 -16.81
C ASN A 166 -12.76 -12.71 -15.33
N GLU A 167 -13.98 -12.48 -14.84
CA GLU A 167 -14.25 -12.04 -13.47
C GLU A 167 -14.52 -13.21 -12.52
N SER A 168 -13.98 -13.07 -11.31
CA SER A 168 -14.30 -13.98 -10.20
C SER A 168 -15.69 -13.66 -9.66
N ILE A 169 -16.43 -14.72 -9.33
CA ILE A 169 -17.76 -14.63 -8.74
C ILE A 169 -17.65 -14.94 -7.25
N PHE A 170 -18.20 -14.06 -6.41
CA PHE A 170 -18.17 -14.16 -4.96
C PHE A 170 -19.58 -14.34 -4.38
N ILE A 171 -19.65 -15.06 -3.27
CA ILE A 171 -20.89 -15.30 -2.51
C ILE A 171 -20.56 -15.60 -1.05
N GLU A 172 -21.47 -15.25 -0.14
CA GLU A 172 -21.45 -15.74 1.24
C GLU A 172 -21.56 -17.27 1.30
N LYS A 173 -20.71 -17.90 2.12
CA LYS A 173 -20.58 -19.36 2.28
C LYS A 173 -21.93 -20.04 2.53
N LYS A 174 -22.74 -19.46 3.41
CA LYS A 174 -24.03 -20.04 3.81
C LYS A 174 -25.06 -20.11 2.66
N TYR A 175 -24.86 -19.36 1.58
CA TYR A 175 -25.73 -19.40 0.39
C TYR A 175 -25.10 -20.14 -0.80
N ALA A 176 -23.85 -20.58 -0.68
CA ALA A 176 -23.05 -21.11 -1.78
C ALA A 176 -23.60 -22.42 -2.38
N GLU A 177 -24.21 -23.29 -1.56
CA GLU A 177 -24.64 -24.63 -1.98
C GLU A 177 -25.59 -24.57 -3.19
N LYS A 178 -26.51 -23.60 -3.20
CA LYS A 178 -27.48 -23.39 -4.29
C LYS A 178 -26.82 -23.05 -5.64
N TYR A 179 -25.60 -22.49 -5.62
CA TYR A 179 -24.95 -21.94 -6.81
C TYR A 179 -23.72 -22.74 -7.25
N THR A 180 -23.17 -23.58 -6.37
CA THR A 180 -21.90 -24.29 -6.63
C THR A 180 -21.99 -25.23 -7.84
N ASN A 181 -23.16 -25.85 -8.05
CA ASN A 181 -23.43 -26.76 -9.17
C ASN A 181 -24.18 -26.10 -10.33
N MET A 182 -24.37 -24.78 -10.30
CA MET A 182 -25.07 -24.06 -11.35
C MET A 182 -24.18 -23.92 -12.60
N SER A 183 -24.79 -24.05 -13.78
CA SER A 183 -24.06 -23.84 -15.04
C SER A 183 -23.62 -22.38 -15.19
N THR A 184 -22.56 -22.16 -15.95
CA THR A 184 -22.02 -20.83 -16.22
C THR A 184 -23.06 -19.92 -16.86
N GLU A 185 -23.91 -20.46 -17.75
CA GLU A 185 -24.96 -19.73 -18.46
C GLU A 185 -26.04 -19.23 -17.50
N LYS A 186 -26.47 -20.07 -16.56
CA LYS A 186 -27.45 -19.68 -15.54
C LYS A 186 -26.88 -18.63 -14.58
N LEU A 187 -25.60 -18.74 -14.22
CA LEU A 187 -24.94 -17.72 -13.40
C LEU A 187 -24.78 -16.39 -14.14
N LYS A 188 -24.51 -16.41 -15.45
CA LYS A 188 -24.48 -15.20 -16.29
C LYS A 188 -25.84 -14.49 -16.27
N LEU A 189 -26.93 -15.21 -16.52
CA LEU A 189 -28.28 -14.63 -16.49
C LEU A 189 -28.60 -13.95 -15.15
N LEU A 190 -28.17 -14.55 -14.03
CA LEU A 190 -28.35 -13.95 -12.70
C LEU A 190 -27.53 -12.67 -12.49
N LEU A 191 -26.35 -12.60 -13.09
CA LEU A 191 -25.45 -11.44 -12.98
C LEU A 191 -25.85 -10.30 -13.93
N ASP A 192 -26.41 -10.64 -15.09
CA ASP A 192 -26.89 -9.69 -16.10
C ASP A 192 -28.26 -9.08 -15.74
N SER A 193 -29.05 -9.77 -14.91
CA SER A 193 -30.37 -9.31 -14.44
C SER A 193 -30.31 -8.21 -13.34
N LYS A 194 -29.15 -7.62 -13.09
CA LYS A 194 -28.88 -6.61 -12.05
C LYS A 194 -28.32 -5.34 -12.65
#